data_AF-A0A167WK33-F1
#
_entry.id   AF-A0A167WK33-F1
#
_cell.length_a   1.000
_cell.length_b   1.000
_cell.length_c   1.000
_cell.angle_alpha   90.00
_cell.angle_beta   90.00
_cell.angle_gamma   90.00
#
_symmetry.space_group_name_H-M   'P 1'
#
loop_
_entity.id
_entity.type
_entity.pdbx_description
1 polymer ?
#
loop_
_entity_poly.entity_id
_entity_poly.type
_entity_poly.pdbx_seq_one_letter_code
_entity_poly.pdbx_strand_id
1 'polypeptide(L)'
;MAKKQQIPSDNIINLGSLIELKLVDILQDGRRQTELPSSYVVEVRRKTDGTRPSRSAGRCVLKTFPRDKKNQEIFRHEAQAYSKLTGDVTYNSAQDAADALFDTLSALKPKNGWPRCLGYVAVPASMGEYEFEWTDMAEAAAAKGQTQNALLLEYIPGLEPLKFDMLDETLIKDVLDVLAQLQEEGIHHRASTNPAVWPKPGIRNIYVRYSKPGARGVPFVANFGNALVLGDSAREQLQMGGEELEFHLRRGMEGKLLVDEVPREVQVLLADAA
;
A
#
# COMPACT_ATOMS: atom_id res chain seq x y z
N MET A 1 17.80 16.36 -20.84
CA MET A 1 18.33 15.48 -19.76
C MET A 1 17.27 15.35 -18.69
N ALA A 2 16.68 14.17 -18.52
CA ALA A 2 15.65 13.95 -17.51
C ALA A 2 16.31 14.00 -16.13
N LYS A 3 15.92 14.97 -15.29
CA LYS A 3 16.28 14.98 -13.87
C LYS A 3 15.81 13.65 -13.27
N LYS A 4 16.75 12.81 -12.80
CA LYS A 4 16.42 11.67 -11.93
C LYS A 4 15.60 12.23 -10.78
N GLN A 5 14.32 11.87 -10.71
CA GLN A 5 13.47 12.20 -9.57
C GLN A 5 14.03 11.45 -8.37
N GLN A 6 14.88 12.14 -7.60
CA GLN A 6 15.43 11.63 -6.37
C GLN A 6 14.32 11.72 -5.33
N ILE A 7 13.83 10.55 -4.91
CA ILE A 7 12.90 10.45 -3.79
C ILE A 7 13.68 10.85 -2.54
N PRO A 8 13.17 11.77 -1.70
CA PRO A 8 13.83 12.16 -0.47
C PRO A 8 13.59 11.08 0.59
N SER A 9 14.33 9.97 0.50
CA SER A 9 14.43 9.00 1.58
C SER A 9 15.59 8.04 1.32
N ASP A 10 16.63 8.09 2.14
CA ASP A 10 17.83 7.27 1.99
C ASP A 10 17.60 5.76 2.20
N ASN A 11 16.43 5.38 2.74
CA ASN A 11 16.16 4.01 3.21
C ASN A 11 15.29 3.17 2.25
N ILE A 12 14.66 3.77 1.22
CA ILE A 12 13.96 3.01 0.15
C ILE A 12 14.81 3.00 -1.11
N ILE A 13 15.35 1.83 -1.44
CA ILE A 13 16.36 1.68 -2.49
C ILE A 13 15.74 1.30 -3.84
N ASN A 14 16.37 1.78 -4.93
CA ASN A 14 16.05 1.35 -6.29
C ASN A 14 16.59 -0.06 -6.54
N LEU A 15 15.70 -1.01 -6.80
CA LEU A 15 16.07 -2.41 -7.06
C LEU A 15 16.11 -2.77 -8.54
N GLY A 16 15.80 -1.83 -9.44
CA GLY A 16 15.48 -2.13 -10.84
C GLY A 16 16.59 -2.83 -11.63
N SER A 17 17.86 -2.58 -11.30
CA SER A 17 19.01 -3.23 -11.95
C SER A 17 19.43 -4.56 -11.29
N LEU A 18 18.80 -4.96 -10.20
CA LEU A 18 19.22 -6.08 -9.35
C LEU A 18 18.22 -7.25 -9.35
N ILE A 19 16.99 -7.01 -9.84
CA ILE A 19 15.91 -7.99 -9.79
C ILE A 19 15.24 -8.16 -11.15
N GLU A 20 14.66 -9.34 -11.35
CA GLU A 20 13.71 -9.61 -12.41
C GLU A 20 12.34 -9.88 -11.78
N LEU A 21 11.28 -9.45 -12.48
CA LEU A 21 9.91 -9.62 -12.03
C LEU A 21 9.14 -10.50 -13.01
N LYS A 22 8.24 -11.31 -12.47
CA LYS A 22 7.25 -12.07 -13.24
C LYS A 22 5.87 -11.72 -12.71
N LEU A 23 4.99 -11.21 -13.56
CA LEU A 23 3.60 -10.97 -13.20
C LEU A 23 2.91 -12.30 -12.87
N VAL A 24 2.14 -12.34 -11.79
CA VAL A 24 1.40 -13.54 -11.34
C VAL A 24 -0.09 -13.28 -11.30
N ASP A 25 -0.51 -12.12 -10.78
CA ASP A 25 -1.92 -11.77 -10.62
C ASP A 25 -2.13 -10.25 -10.61
N ILE A 26 -3.37 -9.81 -10.81
CA ILE A 26 -3.78 -8.39 -10.78
C ILE A 26 -4.73 -8.20 -9.59
N LEU A 27 -4.25 -7.53 -8.54
CA LEU A 27 -5.07 -7.23 -7.35
C LEU A 27 -6.00 -6.03 -7.59
N GLN A 28 -5.49 -5.02 -8.30
CA GLN A 28 -6.24 -3.81 -8.62
C GLN A 28 -5.76 -3.27 -9.97
N ASP A 29 -6.65 -3.18 -10.94
CA ASP A 29 -6.38 -2.52 -12.23
C ASP A 29 -6.92 -1.09 -12.22
N GLY A 30 -6.05 -0.13 -11.88
CA GLY A 30 -6.39 1.29 -11.85
C GLY A 30 -6.56 1.93 -13.23
N ARG A 31 -6.24 1.22 -14.32
CA ARG A 31 -6.28 1.74 -15.70
C ARG A 31 -7.68 1.72 -16.31
N ARG A 32 -8.55 0.79 -15.89
CA ARG A 32 -9.83 0.56 -16.57
C ARG A 32 -10.90 1.62 -16.29
N GLN A 33 -10.71 2.52 -15.31
CA GLN A 33 -11.75 3.48 -14.95
C GLN A 33 -11.28 4.89 -14.53
N THR A 34 -10.04 5.11 -14.05
CA THR A 34 -9.72 6.39 -13.35
C THR A 34 -8.24 6.84 -13.33
N GLU A 35 -7.34 6.29 -14.17
CA GLU A 35 -5.89 6.59 -14.12
C GLU A 35 -5.31 6.49 -12.69
N LEU A 36 -5.76 5.52 -11.89
CA LEU A 36 -5.30 5.37 -10.50
C LEU A 36 -4.13 4.38 -10.42
N PRO A 37 -3.41 4.34 -9.27
CA PRO A 37 -2.39 3.33 -9.05
C PRO A 37 -2.96 1.92 -9.21
N SER A 38 -2.17 1.04 -9.80
CA SER A 38 -2.52 -0.38 -9.97
C SER A 38 -1.65 -1.24 -9.05
N SER A 39 -2.18 -2.39 -8.64
CA SER A 39 -1.49 -3.32 -7.74
C SER A 39 -1.49 -4.71 -8.35
N TYR A 40 -0.33 -5.33 -8.38
CA TYR A 40 -0.09 -6.63 -8.99
C TYR A 40 0.60 -7.57 -8.01
N VAL A 41 0.32 -8.87 -8.08
CA VAL A 41 1.20 -9.87 -7.46
C VAL A 41 2.29 -10.22 -8.44
N VAL A 42 3.54 -10.15 -8.01
CA VAL A 42 4.70 -10.51 -8.81
C VAL A 42 5.56 -11.53 -8.06
N GLU A 43 6.18 -12.44 -8.80
CA GLU A 43 7.33 -13.19 -8.32
C GLU A 43 8.60 -12.38 -8.57
N VAL A 44 9.48 -12.37 -7.57
CA VAL A 44 10.74 -11.64 -7.60
C VAL A 44 11.89 -12.63 -7.57
N ARG A 45 12.88 -12.44 -8.43
CA ARG A 45 14.15 -13.17 -8.35
C ARG A 45 15.33 -12.23 -8.57
N ARG A 46 16.50 -12.64 -8.07
CA ARG A 46 17.74 -11.90 -8.31
C ARG A 46 18.11 -12.02 -9.79
N LYS A 47 18.51 -10.90 -10.42
CA LYS A 47 19.07 -10.89 -11.77
C LYS A 47 20.33 -11.76 -11.78
N THR A 48 20.44 -12.67 -12.75
CA THR A 48 21.63 -13.51 -12.92
C THR A 48 22.68 -12.76 -13.74
N ASP A 49 23.90 -12.67 -13.21
CA ASP A 49 25.07 -12.13 -13.91
C ASP A 49 26.04 -13.24 -14.35
N GLY A 50 25.57 -14.50 -14.35
CA GLY A 50 26.37 -15.69 -14.68
C GLY A 50 27.23 -16.22 -13.53
N THR A 51 27.48 -15.43 -12.47
CA THR A 51 28.31 -15.83 -11.33
C THR A 51 27.50 -16.27 -10.11
N ARG A 52 26.25 -15.81 -10.00
CA ARG A 52 25.33 -16.17 -8.91
C ARG A 52 24.08 -16.86 -9.49
N PRO A 53 23.64 -18.01 -8.92
CA PRO A 53 22.42 -18.66 -9.35
C PRO A 53 21.20 -17.77 -9.09
N SER A 54 20.17 -17.90 -9.95
CA SER A 54 18.89 -17.23 -9.73
C SER A 54 18.30 -17.68 -8.39
N ARG A 55 18.11 -16.75 -7.46
CA ARG A 55 17.41 -16.98 -6.18
C ARG A 55 16.08 -16.25 -6.21
N SER A 56 14.99 -16.98 -5.97
CA SER A 56 13.68 -16.36 -5.79
C SER A 56 13.56 -15.75 -4.39
N ALA A 57 13.01 -14.54 -4.32
CA ALA A 57 12.58 -13.89 -3.09
C ALA A 57 11.16 -14.31 -2.69
N GLY A 58 10.42 -14.98 -3.58
CA GLY A 58 9.01 -15.29 -3.43
C GLY A 58 8.10 -14.22 -4.04
N ARG A 59 6.85 -14.18 -3.56
CA ARG A 59 5.82 -13.26 -4.05
C ARG A 59 5.91 -11.91 -3.34
N CYS A 60 5.69 -10.84 -4.10
CA CYS A 60 5.59 -9.46 -3.63
C CYS A 60 4.36 -8.80 -4.26
N VAL A 61 3.96 -7.65 -3.72
CA VAL A 61 2.99 -6.76 -4.36
C VAL A 61 3.74 -5.64 -5.06
N LEU A 62 3.57 -5.53 -6.38
CA LEU A 62 4.07 -4.41 -7.17
C LEU A 62 2.95 -3.39 -7.34
N LYS A 63 3.11 -2.20 -6.75
CA LYS A 63 2.17 -1.10 -6.91
C LYS A 63 2.73 -0.07 -7.88
N THR A 64 2.07 0.15 -9.01
CA THR A 64 2.52 1.04 -10.09
C THR A 64 1.75 2.34 -10.09
N PHE A 65 2.45 3.45 -10.31
CA PHE A 65 1.91 4.80 -10.26
C PHE A 65 2.06 5.46 -11.63
N PRO A 66 0.96 5.73 -12.35
CA PRO A 66 1.01 6.46 -13.62
C PRO A 66 1.78 7.79 -13.52
N ARG A 67 2.29 8.28 -14.66
CA ARG A 67 3.23 9.41 -14.68
C ARG A 67 2.60 10.80 -14.50
N ASP A 68 1.29 10.92 -14.39
CA ASP A 68 0.64 12.20 -14.17
C ASP A 68 0.98 12.80 -12.79
N LYS A 69 0.74 14.10 -12.65
CA LYS A 69 1.11 14.87 -11.47
C LYS A 69 0.49 14.30 -10.19
N LYS A 70 -0.77 13.88 -10.25
CA LYS A 70 -1.51 13.37 -9.09
C LYS A 70 -0.90 12.06 -8.62
N ASN A 71 -0.63 11.12 -9.52
CA ASN A 71 -0.04 9.84 -9.15
C ASN A 71 1.42 9.95 -8.68
N GLN A 72 2.17 10.95 -9.18
CA GLN A 72 3.49 11.26 -8.63
C GLN A 72 3.42 11.78 -7.19
N GLU A 73 2.40 12.58 -6.84
CA GLU A 73 2.19 13.04 -5.47
C GLU A 73 1.79 11.87 -4.56
N ILE A 74 0.88 11.00 -5.01
CA ILE A 74 0.50 9.77 -4.29
C ILE A 74 1.73 8.89 -4.04
N PHE A 75 2.56 8.67 -5.07
CA PHE A 75 3.79 7.91 -4.94
C PHE A 75 4.74 8.52 -3.90
N ARG A 76 4.92 9.85 -3.89
CA ARG A 76 5.78 10.54 -2.93
C ARG A 76 5.28 10.36 -1.50
N HIS A 77 3.99 10.55 -1.25
CA HIS A 77 3.41 10.37 0.07
C HIS A 77 3.59 8.92 0.57
N GLU A 78 3.31 7.94 -0.29
CA GLU A 78 3.43 6.53 0.07
C GLU A 78 4.88 6.11 0.32
N ALA A 79 5.81 6.55 -0.53
CA ALA A 79 7.24 6.31 -0.33
C ALA A 79 7.73 6.98 0.97
N GLN A 80 7.33 8.21 1.25
CA GLN A 80 7.73 8.93 2.47
C GLN A 80 7.21 8.22 3.73
N ALA A 81 5.93 7.80 3.73
CA ALA A 81 5.34 7.04 4.83
C ALA A 81 6.09 5.73 5.06
N TYR A 82 6.34 4.95 4.00
CA TYR A 82 7.09 3.71 4.13
C TYR A 82 8.53 3.92 4.56
N SER A 83 9.19 5.01 4.16
CA SER A 83 10.54 5.30 4.62
C SER A 83 10.57 5.52 6.12
N LYS A 84 9.57 6.23 6.67
CA LYS A 84 9.45 6.45 8.11
C LYS A 84 9.20 5.13 8.85
N LEU A 85 8.26 4.31 8.37
CA LEU A 85 7.94 2.99 8.94
C LEU A 85 9.07 1.96 8.85
N THR A 86 10.03 2.17 7.96
CA THR A 86 11.20 1.30 7.82
C THR A 86 12.23 1.60 8.93
N GLY A 87 12.16 2.78 9.56
CA GLY A 87 13.06 3.19 10.64
C GLY A 87 14.50 3.38 10.19
N ASP A 88 15.45 3.26 11.12
CA ASP A 88 16.89 3.46 10.93
C ASP A 88 17.59 2.29 10.20
N VAL A 89 16.91 1.65 9.26
CA VAL A 89 17.55 0.66 8.39
C VAL A 89 18.39 1.40 7.36
N THR A 90 19.69 1.41 7.61
CA THR A 90 20.69 1.95 6.68
C THR A 90 21.36 0.78 5.95
N TYR A 91 21.24 0.79 4.62
CA TYR A 91 21.97 -0.14 3.77
C TYR A 91 23.25 0.54 3.26
N ASN A 92 24.38 -0.16 3.34
CA ASN A 92 25.66 0.38 2.85
C ASN A 92 25.72 0.45 1.32
N SER A 93 24.86 -0.31 0.63
CA SER A 93 24.74 -0.31 -0.83
C SER A 93 23.38 -0.83 -1.29
N ALA A 94 23.06 -0.61 -2.57
CA ALA A 94 21.86 -1.19 -3.17
C ALA A 94 21.91 -2.73 -3.24
N GLN A 95 23.12 -3.30 -3.34
CA GLN A 95 23.32 -4.74 -3.29
C GLN A 95 22.96 -5.30 -1.91
N ASP A 96 23.33 -4.59 -0.82
CA ASP A 96 23.00 -5.03 0.54
C ASP A 96 21.49 -5.01 0.79
N ALA A 97 20.77 -4.01 0.26
CA ALA A 97 19.30 -3.99 0.32
C ALA A 97 18.66 -5.12 -0.48
N ALA A 98 19.19 -5.41 -1.68
CA ALA A 98 18.73 -6.55 -2.47
C ALA A 98 19.03 -7.86 -1.76
N ASP A 99 20.19 -8.03 -1.14
CA ASP A 99 20.55 -9.24 -0.40
C ASP A 99 19.64 -9.41 0.82
N ALA A 100 19.38 -8.32 1.56
CA ALA A 100 18.41 -8.30 2.63
C ALA A 100 17.01 -8.72 2.14
N LEU A 101 16.53 -8.28 0.98
CA LEU A 101 15.25 -8.72 0.41
C LEU A 101 15.15 -10.26 0.33
N PHE A 102 16.18 -10.91 -0.21
CA PHE A 102 16.21 -12.37 -0.43
C PHE A 102 16.39 -13.18 0.86
N ASP A 103 17.02 -12.60 1.88
CA ASP A 103 17.21 -13.24 3.19
C ASP A 103 16.01 -13.01 4.14
N THR A 104 15.37 -11.85 4.01
CA THR A 104 14.36 -11.34 4.95
C THR A 104 12.94 -11.81 4.62
N LEU A 105 12.58 -11.94 3.34
CA LEU A 105 11.24 -12.40 2.94
C LEU A 105 11.00 -13.87 3.30
N SER A 106 12.03 -14.71 3.23
CA SER A 106 11.94 -16.13 3.60
C SER A 106 11.84 -16.37 5.12
N ALA A 107 12.30 -15.42 5.95
CA ALA A 107 12.53 -15.66 7.37
C ALA A 107 11.57 -14.90 8.31
N LEU A 108 10.95 -13.80 7.87
CA LEU A 108 10.20 -12.91 8.78
C LEU A 108 8.69 -13.02 8.59
N LYS A 109 8.00 -13.39 9.68
CA LYS A 109 6.54 -13.18 9.81
C LYS A 109 6.26 -11.68 9.76
N PRO A 110 5.13 -11.23 9.17
CA PRO A 110 4.69 -9.84 9.29
C PRO A 110 4.62 -9.47 10.77
N LYS A 111 5.45 -8.53 11.20
CA LYS A 111 5.54 -8.11 12.61
C LYS A 111 4.59 -6.97 12.95
N ASN A 112 4.24 -6.17 11.94
CA ASN A 112 3.48 -4.93 12.10
C ASN A 112 2.12 -5.07 11.40
N GLY A 113 1.16 -4.21 11.77
CA GLY A 113 -0.15 -4.13 11.14
C GLY A 113 -0.14 -3.46 9.75
N TRP A 114 0.96 -3.55 8.99
CA TRP A 114 1.10 -2.98 7.64
C TRP A 114 2.18 -3.74 6.84
N PRO A 115 2.09 -3.76 5.49
CA PRO A 115 3.12 -4.40 4.67
C PRO A 115 4.41 -3.59 4.68
N ARG A 116 5.56 -4.27 4.64
CA ARG A 116 6.86 -3.61 4.49
C ARG A 116 7.07 -3.12 3.05
N CYS A 117 7.75 -1.99 2.89
CA CYS A 117 8.28 -1.57 1.60
C CYS A 117 9.67 -2.17 1.42
N LEU A 118 9.84 -2.87 0.31
CA LEU A 118 11.04 -3.64 -0.01
C LEU A 118 11.99 -2.86 -0.91
N GLY A 119 11.48 -1.79 -1.54
CA GLY A 119 12.22 -0.95 -2.46
C GLY A 119 11.28 -0.35 -3.51
N TYR A 120 11.86 0.38 -4.45
CA TYR A 120 11.15 0.88 -5.61
C TYR A 120 11.83 0.44 -6.91
N VAL A 121 11.05 0.39 -7.98
CA VAL A 121 11.52 0.05 -9.32
C VAL A 121 10.84 0.94 -10.36
N ALA A 122 11.55 1.25 -11.43
CA ALA A 122 10.94 1.82 -12.62
C ALA A 122 10.46 0.69 -13.52
N VAL A 123 9.18 0.71 -13.89
CA VAL A 123 8.59 -0.32 -14.74
C VAL A 123 8.01 0.30 -16.00
N PRO A 124 7.86 -0.46 -17.10
CA PRO A 124 7.17 0.02 -18.29
C PRO A 124 5.73 0.49 -17.99
N ALA A 125 5.23 1.50 -18.70
CA ALA A 125 3.85 1.98 -18.52
C ALA A 125 2.80 0.88 -18.83
N SER A 126 3.07 0.06 -19.85
CA SER A 126 2.19 -1.02 -20.28
C SER A 126 2.43 -2.36 -19.56
N MET A 127 2.41 -2.38 -18.22
CA MET A 127 2.68 -3.61 -17.45
C MET A 127 1.75 -4.80 -17.81
N GLY A 128 0.50 -4.53 -18.17
CA GLY A 128 -0.45 -5.59 -18.55
C GLY A 128 -0.19 -6.26 -19.92
N GLU A 129 0.74 -5.73 -20.71
CA GLU A 129 1.21 -6.39 -21.95
C GLU A 129 2.31 -7.42 -21.69
N TYR A 130 2.87 -7.48 -20.48
CA TYR A 130 3.90 -8.45 -20.12
C TYR A 130 3.24 -9.76 -19.71
N GLU A 131 3.24 -10.71 -20.63
CA GLU A 131 2.64 -12.04 -20.52
C GLU A 131 3.39 -12.93 -19.53
N PHE A 132 3.23 -12.72 -18.21
CA PHE A 132 3.67 -13.66 -17.17
C PHE A 132 5.11 -14.23 -17.31
N GLU A 133 6.01 -13.54 -18.02
CA GLU A 133 7.40 -13.97 -18.25
C GLU A 133 8.35 -13.21 -17.33
N TRP A 134 9.49 -13.84 -17.03
CA TRP A 134 10.55 -13.18 -16.28
C TRP A 134 11.12 -12.04 -17.09
N THR A 135 10.95 -10.82 -16.57
CA THR A 135 11.33 -9.60 -17.26
C THR A 135 12.32 -8.82 -16.42
N ASP A 136 13.46 -8.46 -17.02
CA ASP A 136 14.35 -7.45 -16.48
C ASP A 136 13.69 -6.07 -16.58
N MET A 137 13.41 -5.47 -15.44
CA MET A 137 12.69 -4.19 -15.40
C MET A 137 13.53 -3.03 -15.92
N ALA A 138 14.85 -3.04 -15.70
CA ALA A 138 15.73 -1.97 -16.20
C ALA A 138 15.86 -2.02 -17.73
N GLU A 139 15.99 -3.21 -18.31
CA GLU A 139 16.06 -3.41 -19.75
C GLU A 139 14.72 -3.12 -20.43
N ALA A 140 13.61 -3.62 -19.87
CA ALA A 140 12.27 -3.32 -20.38
C ALA A 140 11.93 -1.82 -20.29
N ALA A 141 12.37 -1.17 -19.22
CA ALA A 141 12.25 0.28 -19.05
C ALA A 141 13.04 1.07 -20.10
N ALA A 142 14.26 0.62 -20.43
CA ALA A 142 15.09 1.25 -21.45
C ALA A 142 14.51 1.08 -22.86
N ALA A 143 13.92 -0.09 -23.16
CA ALA A 143 13.41 -0.43 -24.48
C ALA A 143 12.12 0.33 -24.88
N LYS A 144 11.17 0.52 -23.95
CA LYS A 144 9.83 1.08 -24.26
C LYS A 144 9.73 2.60 -24.12
N GLY A 145 10.78 3.30 -23.69
CA GLY A 145 10.89 4.77 -23.62
C GLY A 145 9.99 5.47 -22.56
N GLN A 146 8.84 4.89 -22.23
CA GLN A 146 7.94 5.36 -21.16
C GLN A 146 7.91 4.39 -19.99
N THR A 147 8.38 4.87 -18.84
CA THR A 147 8.39 4.14 -17.58
C THR A 147 7.48 4.80 -16.56
N GLN A 148 7.15 4.11 -15.49
CA GLN A 148 6.39 4.64 -14.38
C GLN A 148 7.01 4.15 -13.07
N ASN A 149 6.81 4.91 -11.99
CA ASN A 149 7.34 4.53 -10.69
C ASN A 149 6.51 3.38 -10.12
N ALA A 150 7.16 2.46 -9.42
CA ALA A 150 6.49 1.41 -8.70
C ALA A 150 7.16 1.13 -7.36
N LEU A 151 6.35 0.78 -6.36
CA LEU A 151 6.81 0.29 -5.06
C LEU A 151 6.67 -1.22 -5.02
N LEU A 152 7.69 -1.88 -4.49
CA LEU A 152 7.67 -3.30 -4.18
C LEU A 152 7.33 -3.47 -2.71
N LEU A 153 6.21 -4.10 -2.42
CA LEU A 153 5.69 -4.29 -1.07
C LEU A 153 5.67 -5.77 -0.71
N GLU A 154 5.75 -6.06 0.58
CA GLU A 154 5.55 -7.41 1.11
C GLU A 154 4.18 -7.97 0.72
N TYR A 155 4.19 -9.19 0.17
CA TYR A 155 2.96 -9.93 -0.07
C TYR A 155 2.51 -10.64 1.22
N ILE A 156 1.32 -10.30 1.69
CA ILE A 156 0.72 -10.92 2.87
C ILE A 156 -0.40 -11.87 2.42
N PRO A 157 -0.20 -13.20 2.48
CA PRO A 157 -1.19 -14.16 2.01
C PRO A 157 -2.43 -14.18 2.91
N GLY A 158 -3.59 -14.27 2.27
CA GLY A 158 -4.88 -14.41 2.97
C GLY A 158 -5.38 -13.13 3.61
N LEU A 159 -4.99 -11.96 3.09
CA LEU A 159 -5.64 -10.69 3.43
C LEU A 159 -6.99 -10.59 2.73
N GLU A 160 -8.02 -10.28 3.51
CA GLU A 160 -9.36 -9.98 3.01
C GLU A 160 -9.74 -8.55 3.39
N PRO A 161 -10.43 -7.78 2.53
CA PRO A 161 -10.93 -6.45 2.89
C PRO A 161 -11.83 -6.54 4.13
N LEU A 162 -11.62 -5.65 5.10
CA LEU A 162 -12.44 -5.61 6.31
C LEU A 162 -13.89 -5.25 5.94
N LYS A 163 -14.82 -6.10 6.36
CA LYS A 163 -16.26 -5.90 6.21
C LYS A 163 -16.92 -5.74 7.58
N PHE A 164 -18.08 -5.09 7.63
CA PHE A 164 -18.78 -4.81 8.89
C PHE A 164 -19.29 -6.07 9.59
N ASP A 165 -19.62 -7.12 8.86
CA ASP A 165 -20.02 -8.43 9.41
C ASP A 165 -18.86 -9.20 10.07
N MET A 166 -17.62 -8.76 9.86
CA MET A 166 -16.42 -9.29 10.51
C MET A 166 -16.09 -8.56 11.82
N LEU A 167 -16.73 -7.41 12.09
CA LEU A 167 -16.40 -6.58 13.23
C LEU A 167 -16.97 -7.13 14.53
N ASP A 168 -16.12 -7.11 15.55
CA ASP A 168 -16.49 -7.15 16.96
C ASP A 168 -15.74 -6.05 17.70
N GLU A 169 -16.10 -5.79 18.96
CA GLU A 169 -15.45 -4.74 19.77
C GLU A 169 -13.93 -4.94 19.88
N THR A 170 -13.48 -6.18 19.84
CA THR A 170 -12.06 -6.52 20.00
C THR A 170 -11.28 -6.20 18.72
N LEU A 171 -11.82 -6.55 17.56
CA LEU A 171 -11.23 -6.23 16.26
C LEU A 171 -11.24 -4.72 15.99
N ILE A 172 -12.30 -4.02 16.40
CA ILE A 172 -12.33 -2.54 16.34
C ILE A 172 -11.16 -1.98 17.14
N LYS A 173 -10.98 -2.45 18.38
CA LYS A 173 -9.86 -2.03 19.22
C LYS A 173 -8.51 -2.32 18.55
N ASP A 174 -8.30 -3.53 18.02
CA ASP A 174 -7.05 -3.88 17.33
C ASP A 174 -6.77 -2.97 16.12
N VAL A 175 -7.80 -2.60 15.34
CA VAL A 175 -7.66 -1.67 14.21
C VAL A 175 -7.22 -0.30 14.70
N LEU A 176 -7.85 0.20 15.78
CA LEU A 176 -7.48 1.48 16.38
C LEU A 176 -6.07 1.44 16.97
N ASP A 177 -5.66 0.34 17.59
CA ASP A 177 -4.32 0.15 18.12
C ASP A 177 -3.25 0.19 16.99
N VAL A 178 -3.54 -0.41 15.82
CA VAL A 178 -2.63 -0.32 14.65
C VAL A 178 -2.52 1.12 14.15
N LEU A 179 -3.61 1.88 14.12
CA LEU A 179 -3.58 3.28 13.69
C LEU A 179 -2.89 4.19 14.72
N ALA A 180 -3.06 3.91 16.01
CA ALA A 180 -2.35 4.60 17.08
C ALA A 180 -0.84 4.38 16.95
N GLN A 181 -0.40 3.14 16.66
CA GLN A 181 1.01 2.87 16.37
C GLN A 181 1.52 3.66 15.15
N LEU A 182 0.72 3.77 14.08
CA LEU A 182 1.10 4.62 12.94
C LEU A 182 1.24 6.10 13.34
N GLN A 183 0.34 6.60 14.21
CA GLN A 183 0.40 7.96 14.72
C GLN A 183 1.63 8.20 15.62
N GLU A 184 1.99 7.22 16.45
CA GLU A 184 3.23 7.25 17.25
C GLU A 184 4.48 7.35 16.36
N GLU A 185 4.46 6.72 15.18
CA GLU A 185 5.49 6.85 14.14
C GLU A 185 5.41 8.17 13.34
N GLY A 186 4.47 9.07 13.69
CA GLY A 186 4.25 10.34 13.02
C GLY A 186 3.51 10.21 11.68
N ILE A 187 2.71 9.16 11.50
CA ILE A 187 2.00 8.88 10.24
C ILE A 187 0.50 8.95 10.44
N HIS A 188 -0.13 9.89 9.74
CA HIS A 188 -1.58 9.97 9.63
C HIS A 188 -2.03 9.38 8.28
N HIS A 189 -2.64 8.19 8.28
CA HIS A 189 -3.01 7.44 7.06
C HIS A 189 -4.06 8.15 6.16
N ARG A 190 -5.04 8.84 6.75
CA ARG A 190 -6.12 9.63 6.09
C ARG A 190 -7.00 8.89 5.08
N ALA A 191 -6.81 7.60 4.87
CA ALA A 191 -7.53 6.83 3.88
C ALA A 191 -8.16 5.56 4.44
N SER A 192 -8.52 5.54 5.73
CA SER A 192 -9.20 4.42 6.37
C SER A 192 -10.72 4.43 6.16
N THR A 193 -11.32 5.61 5.98
CA THR A 193 -12.77 5.78 5.71
C THR A 193 -13.03 6.00 4.22
N ASN A 194 -14.18 5.53 3.72
CA ASN A 194 -14.62 5.75 2.34
C ASN A 194 -15.72 6.81 2.26
N PRO A 195 -15.41 8.07 1.89
CA PRO A 195 -16.42 9.13 1.84
C PRO A 195 -17.41 8.97 0.68
N ALA A 196 -17.10 8.16 -0.34
CA ALA A 196 -17.94 8.01 -1.54
C ALA A 196 -19.29 7.31 -1.27
N VAL A 197 -19.42 6.65 -0.11
CA VAL A 197 -20.65 5.93 0.27
C VAL A 197 -21.48 6.67 1.32
N TRP A 198 -21.12 7.91 1.64
CA TRP A 198 -21.89 8.75 2.57
C TRP A 198 -23.37 8.82 2.13
N PRO A 199 -24.35 8.73 3.06
CA PRO A 199 -24.21 8.71 4.53
C PRO A 199 -23.93 7.33 5.14
N LYS A 200 -23.71 6.28 4.35
CA LYS A 200 -23.37 4.96 4.90
C LYS A 200 -21.94 4.96 5.44
N PRO A 201 -21.66 4.22 6.52
CA PRO A 201 -20.29 3.99 6.96
C PRO A 201 -19.54 3.24 5.86
N GLY A 202 -18.34 3.72 5.55
CA GLY A 202 -17.46 3.10 4.56
C GLY A 202 -16.06 2.91 5.13
N ILE A 203 -15.52 1.70 4.99
CA ILE A 203 -14.13 1.35 5.30
C ILE A 203 -13.39 1.14 3.98
N ARG A 204 -12.14 1.59 3.92
CA ARG A 204 -11.23 1.27 2.82
C ARG A 204 -9.81 1.08 3.35
N ASN A 205 -9.00 0.33 2.61
CA ASN A 205 -7.58 0.12 2.91
C ASN A 205 -7.25 -0.56 4.25
N ILE A 206 -8.26 -1.11 4.94
CA ILE A 206 -8.09 -1.98 6.10
C ILE A 206 -8.47 -3.40 5.68
N TYR A 207 -7.61 -4.33 6.04
CA TYR A 207 -7.70 -5.75 5.70
C TYR A 207 -7.58 -6.57 6.98
N VAL A 208 -8.02 -7.81 6.92
CA VAL A 208 -7.93 -8.77 8.03
C VAL A 208 -7.23 -10.02 7.52
N ARG A 209 -6.35 -10.58 8.34
CA ARG A 209 -5.72 -11.86 8.12
C ARG A 209 -6.17 -12.86 9.17
N TYR A 210 -6.51 -14.06 8.73
CA TYR A 210 -6.79 -15.20 9.61
C TYR A 210 -5.64 -16.20 9.53
N SER A 211 -5.12 -16.62 10.69
CA SER A 211 -4.04 -17.62 10.74
C SER A 211 -4.52 -19.02 10.35
N LYS A 212 -5.81 -19.30 10.58
CA LYS A 212 -6.54 -20.52 10.19
C LYS A 212 -8.05 -20.21 10.18
N PRO A 213 -8.88 -21.02 9.53
CA PRO A 213 -10.34 -20.87 9.59
C PRO A 213 -10.84 -20.83 11.04
N GLY A 214 -11.71 -19.85 11.35
CA GLY A 214 -12.24 -19.63 12.69
C GLY A 214 -11.27 -19.03 13.72
N ALA A 215 -10.03 -18.69 13.34
CA ALA A 215 -9.16 -17.89 14.19
C ALA A 215 -9.67 -16.44 14.31
N ARG A 216 -9.18 -15.72 15.32
CA ARG A 216 -9.36 -14.27 15.38
C ARG A 216 -8.64 -13.61 14.21
N GLY A 217 -9.28 -12.60 13.65
CA GLY A 217 -8.72 -11.76 12.60
C GLY A 217 -7.65 -10.83 13.14
N VAL A 218 -6.56 -10.66 12.39
CA VAL A 218 -5.50 -9.68 12.70
C VAL A 218 -5.57 -8.57 11.67
N PRO A 219 -5.75 -7.29 12.06
CA PRO A 219 -5.91 -6.20 11.12
C PRO A 219 -4.60 -5.78 10.47
N PHE A 220 -4.71 -5.32 9.23
CA PHE A 220 -3.63 -4.75 8.44
C PHE A 220 -4.12 -3.49 7.71
N VAL A 221 -3.33 -2.43 7.79
CA VAL A 221 -3.53 -1.16 7.08
C VAL A 221 -2.58 -1.12 5.89
N ALA A 222 -3.11 -0.83 4.70
CA ALA A 222 -2.31 -0.72 3.48
C ALA A 222 -2.61 0.60 2.75
N ASN A 223 -1.94 0.87 1.63
CA ASN A 223 -2.18 2.02 0.76
C ASN A 223 -2.00 3.38 1.46
N PHE A 224 -0.75 3.81 1.57
CA PHE A 224 -0.37 5.07 2.23
C PHE A 224 -0.31 6.26 1.25
N GLY A 225 -0.96 6.15 0.08
CA GLY A 225 -0.94 7.19 -0.96
C GLY A 225 -1.51 8.55 -0.56
N ASN A 226 -2.36 8.60 0.46
CA ASN A 226 -2.90 9.83 1.05
C ASN A 226 -2.35 10.10 2.45
N ALA A 227 -1.40 9.30 2.92
CA ALA A 227 -0.85 9.47 4.26
C ALA A 227 -0.05 10.77 4.34
N LEU A 228 -0.07 11.39 5.51
CA LEU A 228 0.81 12.50 5.85
C LEU A 228 1.85 12.00 6.84
N VAL A 229 3.11 12.29 6.56
CA VAL A 229 4.19 12.17 7.54
C VAL A 229 4.30 13.52 8.23
N LEU A 230 3.94 13.54 9.50
CA LEU A 230 3.84 14.72 10.34
C LEU A 230 5.11 14.83 11.18
N GLY A 231 5.62 16.05 11.35
CA GLY A 231 6.69 16.34 12.28
C GLY A 231 6.19 16.50 13.72
N ASP A 232 7.09 16.93 14.61
CA ASP A 232 6.82 17.06 16.04
C ASP A 232 6.14 18.38 16.43
N SER A 233 5.71 19.20 15.46
CA SER A 233 5.12 20.49 15.81
C SER A 233 3.72 20.33 16.39
N ALA A 234 3.38 21.15 17.39
CA ALA A 234 2.05 21.15 18.01
C ALA A 234 0.90 21.33 16.99
N ARG A 235 1.16 22.06 15.91
CA ARG A 235 0.19 22.26 14.81
C ARG A 235 -0.03 20.99 14.00
N GLU A 236 1.00 20.17 13.81
CA GLU A 236 0.92 18.89 13.10
C GLU A 236 0.29 17.82 13.99
N GLN A 237 0.58 17.82 15.29
CA GLN A 237 -0.08 16.92 16.25
C GLN A 237 -1.60 17.16 16.33
N LEU A 238 -2.05 18.42 16.20
CA LEU A 238 -3.49 18.75 16.10
C LEU A 238 -4.16 18.14 14.85
N GLN A 239 -3.39 17.86 13.78
CA GLN A 239 -3.91 17.20 12.58
C GLN A 239 -4.01 15.67 12.72
N MET A 240 -3.46 15.09 13.79
CA MET A 240 -3.63 13.66 14.10
C MET A 240 -4.94 13.36 14.84
N GLY A 241 -5.60 14.38 15.39
CA GLY A 241 -6.89 14.26 16.03
C GLY A 241 -8.01 14.02 15.01
N GLY A 242 -8.70 12.88 15.13
CA GLY A 242 -9.84 12.55 14.29
C GLY A 242 -10.39 11.17 14.59
N GLU A 243 -11.23 11.08 15.63
CA GLU A 243 -12.01 9.90 16.07
C GLU A 243 -13.10 9.47 15.05
N GLU A 244 -12.97 9.84 13.76
CA GLU A 244 -13.98 9.51 12.75
C GLU A 244 -14.03 8.01 12.45
N LEU A 245 -12.88 7.31 12.47
CA LEU A 245 -12.88 5.89 12.12
C LEU A 245 -13.58 5.04 13.18
N GLU A 246 -13.35 5.26 14.47
CA GLU A 246 -14.04 4.50 15.52
C GLU A 246 -15.56 4.67 15.38
N PHE A 247 -16.02 5.89 15.13
CA PHE A 247 -17.43 6.17 14.86
C PHE A 247 -17.95 5.40 13.63
N HIS A 248 -17.21 5.43 12.52
CA HIS A 248 -17.56 4.68 11.30
C HIS A 248 -17.64 3.16 11.55
N LEU A 249 -16.68 2.60 12.29
CA LEU A 249 -16.61 1.18 12.60
C LEU A 249 -17.78 0.77 13.50
N ARG A 250 -18.07 1.53 14.56
CA ARG A 250 -19.20 1.26 15.47
C ARG A 250 -20.55 1.38 14.77
N ARG A 251 -20.78 2.47 14.01
CA ARG A 251 -22.04 2.64 13.25
C ARG A 251 -22.21 1.54 12.20
N GLY A 252 -21.14 1.15 11.52
CA GLY A 252 -21.15 0.05 10.56
C GLY A 252 -21.46 -1.31 11.21
N MET A 253 -20.85 -1.61 12.36
CA MET A 253 -21.14 -2.81 13.15
C MET A 253 -22.61 -2.84 13.61
N GLU A 254 -23.18 -1.70 13.97
CA GLU A 254 -24.59 -1.56 14.36
C GLU A 254 -25.58 -1.53 13.17
N GLY A 255 -25.08 -1.54 11.92
CA GLY A 255 -25.91 -1.42 10.73
C GLY A 255 -26.57 -0.04 10.57
N LYS A 256 -26.04 1.01 11.21
CA LYS A 256 -26.57 2.37 11.21
C LYS A 256 -25.85 3.27 10.20
N LEU A 257 -26.54 4.31 9.72
CA LEU A 257 -25.95 5.38 8.90
C LEU A 257 -25.02 6.26 9.74
N LEU A 258 -24.13 7.05 9.14
CA LEU A 258 -23.28 8.00 9.88
C LEU A 258 -24.04 9.20 10.45
N VAL A 259 -25.28 9.39 10.03
CA VAL A 259 -26.21 10.40 10.56
C VAL A 259 -27.46 9.69 11.09
N ASP A 260 -28.11 10.28 12.09
CA ASP A 260 -29.37 9.73 12.63
C ASP A 260 -30.57 10.09 11.74
N GLU A 261 -30.54 11.26 11.10
CA GLU A 261 -31.50 11.68 10.08
C GLU A 261 -30.77 12.17 8.83
N VAL A 262 -31.16 11.66 7.66
CA VAL A 262 -30.65 12.15 6.37
C VAL A 262 -31.40 13.43 6.01
N PRO A 263 -30.74 14.58 5.80
CA PRO A 263 -31.41 15.81 5.42
C PRO A 263 -32.33 15.60 4.21
N ARG A 264 -33.49 16.26 4.21
CA ARG A 264 -34.53 16.07 3.18
C ARG A 264 -33.99 16.33 1.77
N GLU A 265 -33.09 17.29 1.63
CA GLU A 265 -32.40 17.66 0.39
C GLU A 265 -31.58 16.49 -0.18
N VAL A 266 -30.95 15.70 0.71
CA VAL A 266 -30.17 14.51 0.33
C VAL A 266 -31.09 13.34 0.00
N GLN A 267 -32.22 13.20 0.69
CA GLN A 267 -33.22 12.17 0.38
C GLN A 267 -33.78 12.33 -1.04
N VAL A 268 -34.05 13.56 -1.48
CA VAL A 268 -34.51 13.85 -2.85
C VAL A 268 -33.46 13.41 -3.88
N LEU A 269 -32.18 13.71 -3.65
CA LEU A 269 -31.09 13.31 -4.55
C LEU A 269 -30.88 11.79 -4.62
N LEU A 270 -31.14 11.07 -3.53
CA LEU A 270 -31.04 9.61 -3.49
C LEU A 270 -32.25 8.92 -4.13
N ALA A 271 -33.43 9.54 -4.10
CA ALA A 271 -34.64 9.00 -4.72
C ALA A 271 -34.62 9.12 -6.25
N ASP A 272 -33.99 10.18 -6.80
CA ASP A 272 -33.84 10.38 -8.25
C ASP A 272 -32.73 9.50 -8.89
N ALA A 273 -31.96 8.78 -8.07
CA ALA A 273 -30.88 7.88 -8.51
C ALA A 273 -31.26 6.39 -8.52
N ALA A 274 -32.52 6.05 -8.20
CA ALA A 274 -33.10 4.71 -8.21
C ALA A 274 -34.05 4.50 -9.40
#